data_AF-A0A928J0Z4-F1
#
_entry.id   AF-A0A928J0Z4-F1
#
_cell.length_a   1.000
_cell.length_b   1.000
_cell.length_c   1.000
_cell.angle_alpha   90.00
_cell.angle_beta   90.00
_cell.angle_gamma   90.00
#
_symmetry.space_group_name_H-M   'P 1'
#
loop_
_entity.id
_entity.type
_entity.pdbx_description
1 polymer ?
#
loop_
_entity_poly.entity_id
_entity_poly.type
_entity_poly.pdbx_seq_one_letter_code
_entity_poly.pdbx_strand_id
1 'polypeptide(L)'
;MAQEKKLHPLGVVFIVALALVIVTFTVLYTALGLRYVNDKTHELKFVGRVENGVAVSGKIYYYDGRVGTLDAENKTILFENADKYSGALSGYLPHGKGTLTTAEGTIFEGDFYEGYCTGNATISYKNGDVYIGEVNHSKREGFGKYIKADGTVYEGSFRDGEKNGIGRTAFTDGSVYIGQYKDSIKDGVGAYLFDDSDIYVGEFKEDKRTGKGIYVWSKSEAFTSEFDTLFNVTLDESFVSSFISYFEGDFKNHFKDAEYTEPVTENPFFLSFENVLKRSQIEMYIGDFYENQLTGEGTYRWLSGRVYSGTFKDGVIVEE
;
A
#
# COMPACT_ATOMS: atom_id res chain seq x y z
N MET A 1 4.82 36.17 -72.37
CA MET A 1 3.63 36.93 -71.94
C MET A 1 2.82 36.05 -71.01
N ALA A 2 2.83 36.32 -69.70
CA ALA A 2 1.97 35.63 -68.74
C ALA A 2 0.61 36.34 -68.71
N GLN A 3 -0.46 35.59 -68.98
CA GLN A 3 -1.83 36.10 -68.98
C GLN A 3 -2.28 36.26 -67.52
N GLU A 4 -2.58 37.48 -67.07
CA GLU A 4 -3.17 37.72 -65.75
C GLU A 4 -4.54 37.02 -65.68
N LYS A 5 -4.61 35.93 -64.91
CA LYS A 5 -5.89 35.32 -64.55
C LYS A 5 -6.63 36.27 -63.60
N LYS A 6 -7.51 37.11 -64.15
CA LYS A 6 -8.45 37.90 -63.34
C LYS A 6 -9.42 36.95 -62.64
N LEU A 7 -9.55 37.11 -61.32
CA LEU A 7 -10.44 36.30 -60.50
C LEU A 7 -11.90 36.56 -60.90
N HIS A 8 -12.68 35.49 -61.06
CA HIS A 8 -14.08 35.59 -61.45
C HIS A 8 -14.89 36.37 -60.38
N PRO A 9 -15.86 37.23 -60.76
CA PRO A 9 -16.63 38.05 -59.81
C PRO A 9 -17.30 37.24 -58.68
N LEU A 10 -17.85 36.06 -58.99
CA LEU A 10 -18.37 35.14 -57.96
C LEU A 10 -17.29 34.66 -56.96
N GLY A 11 -16.05 34.48 -57.43
CA GLY A 11 -14.94 34.09 -56.58
C GLY A 11 -14.56 35.19 -55.59
N VAL A 12 -14.63 36.46 -56.00
CA VAL A 12 -14.41 37.61 -55.12
C VAL A 12 -15.49 37.68 -54.05
N VAL A 13 -16.77 37.52 -54.43
CA VAL A 13 -17.90 37.52 -53.48
C VAL A 13 -17.77 36.37 -52.48
N PHE A 14 -17.39 35.17 -52.92
CA PHE A 14 -17.17 34.03 -52.05
C PHE A 14 -16.04 34.26 -51.05
N ILE A 15 -14.90 34.81 -51.49
CA ILE A 15 -13.77 35.13 -50.60
C ILE A 15 -14.15 36.18 -49.56
N VAL A 16 -14.87 37.24 -49.96
CA VAL A 16 -15.33 38.29 -49.03
C VAL A 16 -16.33 37.73 -48.03
N ALA A 17 -17.27 36.87 -48.47
CA ALA A 17 -18.22 36.22 -47.58
C ALA A 17 -17.52 35.30 -46.56
N LEU A 18 -16.54 34.49 -47.01
CA LEU A 18 -15.73 33.65 -46.13
C LEU A 18 -14.93 34.48 -45.13
N ALA A 19 -14.33 35.59 -45.56
CA ALA A 19 -13.60 36.50 -44.68
C ALA A 19 -14.51 37.12 -43.60
N LEU A 20 -15.73 37.53 -43.97
CA LEU A 20 -16.71 38.05 -43.00
C LEU A 20 -17.14 36.98 -41.98
N VAL A 21 -17.32 35.72 -42.39
CA VAL A 21 -17.60 34.61 -41.48
C VAL A 21 -16.44 34.39 -40.51
N ILE A 22 -15.20 34.43 -40.99
CA ILE A 22 -14.01 34.27 -40.13
C ILE A 22 -13.89 35.42 -39.13
N VAL A 23 -14.06 36.67 -39.58
CA VAL A 23 -13.98 37.86 -38.70
C VAL A 23 -15.08 37.82 -37.65
N THR A 24 -16.32 37.56 -38.05
CA THR A 24 -17.46 37.49 -37.11
C THR A 24 -17.26 36.38 -36.08
N PHE A 25 -16.79 35.20 -36.51
CA PHE A 25 -16.47 34.10 -35.60
C PHE A 25 -15.32 34.45 -34.65
N THR A 26 -14.27 35.12 -35.14
CA THR A 26 -13.12 35.54 -34.32
C THR A 26 -13.50 36.59 -33.28
N VAL A 27 -14.32 37.57 -33.66
CA VAL A 27 -14.85 38.58 -32.73
C VAL A 27 -15.73 37.93 -31.67
N LEU A 28 -16.60 37.00 -32.06
CA LEU A 28 -17.46 36.28 -31.11
C LEU A 28 -16.62 35.40 -30.17
N TYR A 29 -15.64 34.67 -30.71
CA TYR A 29 -14.71 33.83 -29.94
C TYR A 29 -13.95 34.64 -28.88
N THR A 30 -13.46 35.82 -29.26
CA THR A 30 -12.73 36.70 -28.35
C THR A 30 -13.65 37.38 -27.33
N ALA A 31 -14.83 37.85 -27.75
CA ALA A 31 -15.83 38.49 -26.88
C ALA A 31 -16.46 37.54 -25.86
N LEU A 32 -16.62 36.25 -26.20
CA LEU A 32 -17.07 35.20 -25.28
C LEU A 32 -15.95 34.70 -24.35
N GLY A 33 -14.75 35.28 -24.43
CA GLY A 33 -13.61 34.86 -23.62
C GLY A 33 -13.08 33.46 -23.94
N LEU A 34 -13.47 32.87 -25.07
CA LEU A 34 -12.99 31.54 -25.45
C LEU A 34 -11.52 31.59 -25.83
N ARG A 35 -10.74 30.62 -25.37
CA ARG A 35 -9.31 30.50 -25.63
C ARG A 35 -8.93 29.04 -25.87
N TYR A 36 -7.89 28.89 -26.68
CA TYR A 36 -7.15 27.66 -26.87
C TYR A 36 -5.77 27.86 -26.24
N VAL A 37 -5.39 26.99 -25.32
CA VAL A 37 -4.07 26.97 -24.70
C VAL A 37 -3.40 25.63 -25.03
N ASN A 38 -2.14 25.68 -25.44
CA ASN A 38 -1.32 24.51 -25.66
C ASN A 38 -0.12 24.60 -24.72
N ASP A 39 -0.21 23.92 -23.59
CA ASP A 39 0.85 23.88 -22.58
C ASP A 39 1.73 22.68 -22.88
N LYS A 40 2.90 22.95 -23.45
CA LYS A 40 3.89 21.92 -23.77
C LYS A 40 4.69 21.48 -22.54
N THR A 41 4.72 22.29 -21.48
CA THR A 41 5.48 22.00 -20.26
C THR A 41 4.78 20.91 -19.46
N HIS A 42 3.45 21.03 -19.33
CA HIS A 42 2.61 20.06 -18.61
C HIS A 42 1.84 19.11 -19.54
N GLU A 43 2.27 19.01 -20.80
CA GLU A 43 1.70 18.14 -21.83
C GLU A 43 0.16 18.11 -21.83
N LEU A 44 -0.44 19.27 -22.05
CA LEU A 44 -1.90 19.40 -22.12
C LEU A 44 -2.36 20.48 -23.09
N LYS A 45 -3.62 20.38 -23.51
CA LYS A 45 -4.34 21.41 -24.26
C LYS A 45 -5.60 21.80 -23.51
N PHE A 46 -5.96 23.07 -23.52
CA PHE A 46 -7.19 23.56 -22.94
C PHE A 46 -8.01 24.33 -23.98
N VAL A 47 -9.32 24.11 -23.98
CA VAL A 47 -10.29 24.83 -24.80
C VAL A 47 -11.46 25.25 -23.92
N GLY A 48 -11.61 26.56 -23.70
CA GLY A 48 -12.63 27.04 -22.79
C GLY A 48 -12.65 28.55 -22.57
N ARG A 49 -13.48 28.99 -21.64
CA ARG A 49 -13.63 30.39 -21.22
C ARG A 49 -12.48 30.76 -20.27
N VAL A 50 -11.89 31.91 -20.54
CA VAL A 50 -10.81 32.53 -19.77
C VAL A 50 -11.20 33.97 -19.45
N GLU A 51 -11.01 34.36 -18.19
CA GLU A 51 -11.27 35.71 -17.69
C GLU A 51 -10.04 36.25 -16.98
N ASN A 52 -9.61 37.47 -17.35
CA ASN A 52 -8.42 38.11 -16.79
C ASN A 52 -7.16 37.21 -16.82
N GLY A 53 -7.05 36.35 -17.84
CA GLY A 53 -5.94 35.41 -18.00
C GLY A 53 -6.07 34.09 -17.22
N VAL A 54 -7.16 33.90 -16.48
CA VAL A 54 -7.42 32.70 -15.67
C VAL A 54 -8.53 31.87 -16.32
N ALA A 55 -8.31 30.55 -16.44
CA ALA A 55 -9.33 29.65 -16.96
C ALA A 55 -10.51 29.52 -15.99
N VAL A 56 -11.72 29.65 -16.51
CA VAL A 56 -12.97 29.60 -15.72
C VAL A 56 -13.72 28.30 -15.96
N SER A 57 -13.86 27.89 -17.22
CA SER A 57 -14.51 26.63 -17.58
C SER A 57 -14.08 26.14 -18.96
N GLY A 58 -14.04 24.83 -19.17
CA GLY A 58 -13.66 24.28 -20.48
C GLY A 58 -13.20 22.84 -20.43
N LYS A 59 -12.81 22.32 -21.60
CA LYS A 59 -12.20 20.99 -21.72
C LYS A 59 -10.68 21.08 -21.65
N ILE A 60 -10.09 20.22 -20.84
CA ILE A 60 -8.64 19.95 -20.74
C ILE A 60 -8.39 18.60 -21.40
N TYR A 61 -7.44 18.54 -22.31
CA TYR A 61 -7.00 17.33 -23.02
C TYR A 61 -5.57 17.04 -22.58
N TYR A 62 -5.39 16.01 -21.77
CA TYR A 62 -4.09 15.53 -21.30
C TYR A 62 -3.46 14.63 -22.37
N TYR A 63 -2.14 14.60 -22.47
CA TYR A 63 -1.46 13.80 -23.51
C TYR A 63 -1.53 12.29 -23.26
N ASP A 64 -1.80 11.87 -22.03
CA ASP A 64 -2.13 10.47 -21.69
C ASP A 64 -3.52 10.04 -22.19
N GLY A 65 -4.26 10.94 -22.85
CA GLY A 65 -5.57 10.68 -23.43
C GLY A 65 -6.74 10.99 -22.51
N ARG A 66 -6.49 11.37 -21.24
CA ARG A 66 -7.56 11.83 -20.36
C ARG A 66 -8.15 13.14 -20.87
N VAL A 67 -9.45 13.31 -20.66
CA VAL A 67 -10.16 14.57 -20.93
C VAL A 67 -10.92 14.97 -19.69
N GLY A 68 -10.67 16.18 -19.20
CA GLY A 68 -11.30 16.77 -18.02
C GLY A 68 -12.16 17.98 -18.38
N THR A 69 -13.26 18.19 -17.67
CA THR A 69 -14.06 19.41 -17.73
C THR A 69 -13.78 20.23 -16.48
N LEU A 70 -13.16 21.40 -16.66
CA LEU A 70 -12.85 22.34 -15.60
C LEU A 70 -14.11 23.13 -15.19
N ASP A 71 -14.34 23.19 -13.90
CA ASP A 71 -15.21 24.15 -13.23
C ASP A 71 -14.38 24.87 -12.16
N ALA A 72 -13.85 26.04 -12.51
CA ALA A 72 -12.95 26.78 -11.63
C ALA A 72 -13.69 27.45 -10.46
N GLU A 73 -14.99 27.73 -10.60
CA GLU A 73 -15.83 28.29 -9.53
C GLU A 73 -15.91 27.29 -8.37
N ASN A 74 -16.17 26.03 -8.69
CA ASN A 74 -16.20 24.94 -7.70
C ASN A 74 -14.84 24.29 -7.47
N LYS A 75 -13.79 24.71 -8.18
CA LYS A 75 -12.45 24.11 -8.18
C LYS A 75 -12.47 22.60 -8.43
N THR A 76 -13.26 22.19 -9.41
CA THR A 76 -13.42 20.77 -9.76
C THR A 76 -12.99 20.48 -11.19
N ILE A 77 -12.58 19.23 -11.40
CA ILE A 77 -12.38 18.66 -12.73
C ILE A 77 -13.20 17.38 -12.79
N LEU A 78 -14.14 17.31 -13.75
CA LEU A 78 -14.89 16.09 -14.06
C LEU A 78 -14.28 15.44 -15.31
N PHE A 79 -13.70 14.25 -15.14
CA PHE A 79 -13.08 13.50 -16.22
C PHE A 79 -14.12 12.69 -17.01
N GLU A 80 -13.84 12.40 -18.28
CA GLU A 80 -14.75 11.62 -19.14
C GLU A 80 -14.95 10.17 -18.67
N ASN A 81 -14.02 9.62 -17.90
CA ASN A 81 -14.20 8.32 -17.23
C ASN A 81 -15.11 8.40 -15.98
N ALA A 82 -15.68 9.58 -15.69
CA ALA A 82 -16.49 9.91 -14.51
C ALA A 82 -15.70 10.07 -13.19
N ASP A 83 -14.37 10.08 -13.23
CA ASP A 83 -13.60 10.54 -12.08
C ASP A 83 -13.87 12.01 -11.81
N LYS A 84 -13.88 12.41 -10.55
CA LYS A 84 -14.08 13.79 -10.13
C LYS A 84 -12.99 14.21 -9.16
N TYR A 85 -12.24 15.23 -9.53
CA TYR A 85 -11.34 15.93 -8.63
C TYR A 85 -12.00 17.18 -8.05
N SER A 86 -11.71 17.49 -6.79
CA SER A 86 -12.08 18.72 -6.10
C SER A 86 -10.93 19.15 -5.20
N GLY A 87 -10.37 20.34 -5.40
CA GLY A 87 -9.26 20.79 -4.56
C GLY A 87 -8.46 21.93 -5.18
N ALA A 88 -7.27 22.16 -4.64
CA ALA A 88 -6.36 23.12 -5.23
C ALA A 88 -5.89 22.67 -6.63
N LEU A 89 -5.63 23.65 -7.49
CA LEU A 89 -5.19 23.44 -8.87
C LEU A 89 -3.93 24.27 -9.10
N SER A 90 -2.97 23.71 -9.83
CA SER A 90 -1.85 24.45 -10.41
C SER A 90 -2.01 24.40 -11.93
N GLY A 91 -2.35 25.54 -12.53
CA GLY A 91 -2.77 25.60 -13.93
C GLY A 91 -4.03 24.77 -14.17
N TYR A 92 -3.88 23.65 -14.89
CA TYR A 92 -4.96 22.74 -15.27
C TYR A 92 -4.84 21.35 -14.62
N LEU A 93 -3.96 21.23 -13.60
CA LEU A 93 -3.67 19.98 -12.92
C LEU A 93 -4.07 20.04 -11.44
N PRO A 94 -4.62 18.94 -10.89
CA PRO A 94 -4.69 18.72 -9.45
C PRO A 94 -3.35 18.99 -8.74
N HIS A 95 -3.38 19.81 -7.70
CA HIS A 95 -2.18 20.19 -6.95
C HIS A 95 -2.51 20.59 -5.51
N GLY A 96 -1.62 20.35 -4.56
CA GLY A 96 -1.84 20.64 -3.15
C GLY A 96 -2.97 19.80 -2.56
N LYS A 97 -3.67 20.32 -1.55
CA LYS A 97 -4.77 19.56 -0.91
C LYS A 97 -5.96 19.39 -1.84
N GLY A 98 -6.47 18.17 -1.93
CA GLY A 98 -7.66 17.86 -2.70
C GLY A 98 -8.23 16.48 -2.43
N THR A 99 -9.28 16.18 -3.19
CA THR A 99 -9.98 14.91 -3.17
C THR A 99 -10.24 14.44 -4.60
N LEU A 100 -9.86 13.21 -4.92
CA LEU A 100 -10.21 12.53 -6.17
C LEU A 100 -11.17 11.39 -5.86
N THR A 101 -12.38 11.45 -6.39
CA THR A 101 -13.33 10.34 -6.38
C THR A 101 -13.32 9.66 -7.74
N THR A 102 -12.89 8.41 -7.77
CA THR A 102 -12.91 7.60 -9.00
C THR A 102 -14.32 7.15 -9.35
N ALA A 103 -14.56 6.83 -10.62
CA ALA A 103 -15.82 6.26 -11.08
C ALA A 103 -16.15 4.93 -10.39
N GLU A 104 -15.13 4.15 -10.01
CA GLU A 104 -15.27 2.92 -9.25
C GLU A 104 -15.64 3.16 -7.77
N GLY A 105 -15.63 4.41 -7.30
CA GLY A 105 -16.02 4.82 -5.95
C GLY A 105 -14.88 4.85 -4.93
N THR A 106 -13.64 4.64 -5.35
CA THR A 106 -12.45 4.88 -4.50
C THR A 106 -12.22 6.38 -4.36
N ILE A 107 -11.98 6.84 -3.14
CA ILE A 107 -11.74 8.25 -2.80
C ILE A 107 -10.30 8.39 -2.31
N PHE A 108 -9.54 9.27 -2.94
CA PHE A 108 -8.20 9.69 -2.51
C PHE A 108 -8.28 11.08 -1.92
N GLU A 109 -7.86 11.26 -0.68
CA GLU A 109 -7.83 12.55 0.03
C GLU A 109 -6.44 12.81 0.59
N GLY A 110 -5.78 13.86 0.12
CA GLY A 110 -4.40 14.14 0.50
C GLY A 110 -3.77 15.27 -0.31
N ASP A 111 -2.43 15.25 -0.37
CA ASP A 111 -1.69 16.14 -1.27
C ASP A 111 -1.69 15.57 -2.69
N PHE A 112 -1.76 16.47 -3.66
CA PHE A 112 -1.67 16.20 -5.08
C PHE A 112 -0.48 16.95 -5.66
N TYR A 113 0.22 16.31 -6.59
CA TYR A 113 1.27 16.92 -7.38
C TYR A 113 1.12 16.47 -8.83
N GLU A 114 1.05 17.43 -9.75
CA GLU A 114 0.90 17.20 -11.19
C GLU A 114 -0.18 16.18 -11.57
N GLY A 115 -1.33 16.22 -10.90
CA GLY A 115 -2.46 15.35 -11.20
C GLY A 115 -2.53 14.04 -10.42
N TYR A 116 -1.51 13.70 -9.64
CA TYR A 116 -1.47 12.46 -8.86
C TYR A 116 -1.51 12.71 -7.36
N CYS A 117 -2.17 11.83 -6.62
CA CYS A 117 -2.12 11.85 -5.16
C CYS A 117 -0.74 11.37 -4.71
N THR A 118 -0.10 12.11 -3.81
CA THR A 118 1.29 11.85 -3.38
C THR A 118 1.50 12.29 -1.93
N GLY A 119 2.55 11.77 -1.28
CA GLY A 119 2.85 12.08 0.11
C GLY A 119 1.89 11.34 1.04
N ASN A 120 1.44 11.98 2.12
CA ASN A 120 0.49 11.35 3.04
C ASN A 120 -0.96 11.55 2.56
N ALA A 121 -1.72 10.46 2.48
CA ALA A 121 -3.12 10.50 2.11
C ALA A 121 -3.96 9.45 2.83
N THR A 122 -5.28 9.67 2.78
CA THR A 122 -6.30 8.69 3.11
C THR A 122 -6.94 8.19 1.82
N ILE A 123 -7.01 6.88 1.63
CA ILE A 123 -7.71 6.24 0.51
C ILE A 123 -8.87 5.42 1.06
N SER A 124 -10.10 5.81 0.72
CA SER A 124 -11.31 5.09 1.11
C SER A 124 -11.82 4.29 -0.09
N TYR A 125 -11.91 2.97 0.05
CA TYR A 125 -12.31 2.07 -1.01
C TYR A 125 -13.82 1.80 -0.97
N LYS A 126 -14.41 1.48 -2.12
CA LYS A 126 -15.85 1.18 -2.24
C LYS A 126 -16.30 -0.01 -1.37
N ASN A 127 -15.41 -0.97 -1.11
CA ASN A 127 -15.70 -2.12 -0.26
C ASN A 127 -15.70 -1.78 1.25
N GLY A 128 -15.38 -0.55 1.63
CA GLY A 128 -15.29 -0.10 3.03
C GLY A 128 -13.88 -0.17 3.61
N ASP A 129 -12.90 -0.68 2.87
CA ASP A 129 -11.49 -0.63 3.30
C ASP A 129 -11.00 0.82 3.33
N VAL A 130 -10.04 1.10 4.20
CA VAL A 130 -9.40 2.41 4.36
C VAL A 130 -7.90 2.24 4.44
N TYR A 131 -7.16 3.01 3.66
CA TYR A 131 -5.72 3.17 3.78
C TYR A 131 -5.38 4.56 4.31
N ILE A 132 -4.40 4.65 5.21
CA ILE A 132 -3.85 5.89 5.74
C ILE A 132 -2.34 5.74 5.73
N GLY A 133 -1.63 6.54 4.93
CA GLY A 133 -0.18 6.46 4.86
C GLY A 133 0.41 7.14 3.65
N GLU A 134 1.64 6.77 3.34
CA GLU A 134 2.37 7.30 2.21
C GLU A 134 1.80 6.78 0.87
N VAL A 135 1.82 7.65 -0.15
CA VAL A 135 1.31 7.39 -1.49
C VAL A 135 2.28 8.00 -2.49
N ASN A 136 2.50 7.30 -3.59
CA ASN A 136 3.29 7.78 -4.71
C ASN A 136 2.55 7.49 -6.00
N HIS A 137 2.30 8.52 -6.82
CA HIS A 137 1.53 8.41 -8.07
C HIS A 137 0.19 7.67 -7.88
N SER A 138 -0.55 8.01 -6.83
CA SER A 138 -1.83 7.41 -6.44
C SER A 138 -1.77 5.90 -6.09
N LYS A 139 -0.57 5.34 -5.84
CA LYS A 139 -0.38 3.99 -5.28
C LYS A 139 0.14 4.05 -3.85
N ARG A 140 -0.32 3.13 -3.00
CA ARG A 140 0.23 2.97 -1.64
C ARG A 140 1.72 2.66 -1.73
N GLU A 141 2.52 3.38 -0.95
CA GLU A 141 3.98 3.30 -0.93
C GLU A 141 4.45 3.60 0.50
N GLY A 142 5.70 3.30 0.85
CA GLY A 142 6.26 3.70 2.14
C GLY A 142 5.53 3.04 3.31
N PHE A 143 5.46 3.71 4.47
CA PHE A 143 4.75 3.17 5.63
C PHE A 143 3.28 3.58 5.63
N GLY A 144 2.39 2.65 5.98
CA GLY A 144 0.96 2.94 6.07
C GLY A 144 0.16 1.94 6.88
N LYS A 145 -1.09 2.32 7.14
CA LYS A 145 -2.10 1.55 7.85
C LYS A 145 -3.25 1.23 6.90
N TYR A 146 -3.59 -0.04 6.77
CA TYR A 146 -4.69 -0.54 5.96
C TYR A 146 -5.71 -1.24 6.84
N ILE A 147 -6.90 -0.66 6.95
CA ILE A 147 -8.02 -1.13 7.75
C ILE A 147 -9.02 -1.76 6.78
N LYS A 148 -9.23 -3.06 6.88
CA LYS A 148 -10.26 -3.74 6.09
C LYS A 148 -11.64 -3.49 6.67
N ALA A 149 -12.66 -3.57 5.81
CA ALA A 149 -14.06 -3.49 6.20
C ALA A 149 -14.47 -4.58 7.21
N ASP A 150 -13.79 -5.74 7.21
CA ASP A 150 -14.00 -6.80 8.18
C ASP A 150 -13.45 -6.46 9.59
N GLY A 151 -12.60 -5.45 9.72
CA GLY A 151 -11.94 -5.05 10.96
C GLY A 151 -10.47 -5.47 11.06
N THR A 152 -9.96 -6.27 10.12
CA THR A 152 -8.54 -6.63 10.03
C THR A 152 -7.70 -5.38 9.79
N VAL A 153 -6.62 -5.21 10.55
CA VAL A 153 -5.74 -4.05 10.45
C VAL A 153 -4.34 -4.50 10.08
N TYR A 154 -3.79 -3.95 9.00
CA TYR A 154 -2.38 -4.04 8.67
C TYR A 154 -1.68 -2.71 8.91
N GLU A 155 -0.51 -2.73 9.53
CA GLU A 155 0.38 -1.58 9.70
C GLU A 155 1.78 -2.01 9.26
N GLY A 156 2.38 -1.31 8.30
CA GLY A 156 3.68 -1.72 7.76
C GLY A 156 4.02 -1.07 6.44
N SER A 157 5.06 -1.61 5.81
CA SER A 157 5.59 -1.10 4.55
C SER A 157 4.78 -1.56 3.32
N PHE A 158 4.59 -0.65 2.38
CA PHE A 158 3.97 -0.85 1.09
C PHE A 158 4.96 -0.54 -0.03
N ARG A 159 4.86 -1.28 -1.13
CA ARG A 159 5.57 -1.01 -2.38
C ARG A 159 4.65 -1.31 -3.55
N ASP A 160 4.50 -0.36 -4.47
CA ASP A 160 3.67 -0.53 -5.67
C ASP A 160 2.22 -0.92 -5.37
N GLY A 161 1.69 -0.52 -4.22
CA GLY A 161 0.34 -0.85 -3.78
C GLY A 161 0.22 -2.16 -3.00
N GLU A 162 1.27 -2.97 -2.87
CA GLU A 162 1.24 -4.26 -2.15
C GLU A 162 1.96 -4.16 -0.80
N LYS A 163 1.58 -5.00 0.18
CA LYS A 163 2.35 -5.11 1.43
C LYS A 163 3.73 -5.68 1.10
N ASN A 164 4.79 -5.02 1.54
CA ASN A 164 6.16 -5.42 1.22
C ASN A 164 7.13 -4.96 2.29
N GLY A 165 7.99 -5.84 2.79
CA GLY A 165 8.86 -5.55 3.94
C GLY A 165 8.19 -5.92 5.27
N ILE A 166 8.58 -5.26 6.36
CA ILE A 166 8.07 -5.58 7.69
C ILE A 166 6.67 -4.99 7.90
N GLY A 167 5.78 -5.78 8.49
CA GLY A 167 4.47 -5.31 8.89
C GLY A 167 3.82 -6.16 9.96
N ARG A 168 2.78 -5.61 10.55
CA ARG A 168 1.93 -6.19 11.58
C ARG A 168 0.51 -6.31 11.03
N THR A 169 -0.08 -7.50 11.06
CA THR A 169 -1.52 -7.69 10.78
C THR A 169 -2.21 -8.19 12.04
N ALA A 170 -3.20 -7.45 12.52
CA ALA A 170 -4.14 -7.89 13.54
C ALA A 170 -5.45 -8.33 12.87
N PHE A 171 -5.84 -9.58 13.10
CA PHE A 171 -7.03 -10.19 12.52
C PHE A 171 -8.22 -10.09 13.48
N THR A 172 -9.42 -10.29 12.96
CA THR A 172 -10.68 -10.16 13.71
C THR A 172 -10.93 -11.29 14.71
N ASP A 173 -10.27 -12.43 14.50
CA ASP A 173 -10.29 -13.58 15.42
C ASP A 173 -9.36 -13.38 16.64
N GLY A 174 -8.61 -12.28 16.68
CA GLY A 174 -7.64 -11.98 17.73
C GLY A 174 -6.21 -12.41 17.38
N SER A 175 -6.02 -13.17 16.29
CA SER A 175 -4.68 -13.55 15.85
C SER A 175 -3.88 -12.33 15.37
N VAL A 176 -2.56 -12.38 15.53
CA VAL A 176 -1.66 -11.30 15.13
C VAL A 176 -0.41 -11.86 14.46
N TYR A 177 -0.05 -11.32 13.31
CA TYR A 177 1.24 -11.59 12.67
C TYR A 177 2.12 -10.35 12.69
N ILE A 178 3.40 -10.51 13.01
CA ILE A 178 4.46 -9.51 12.85
C ILE A 178 5.59 -10.16 12.09
N GLY A 179 5.94 -9.64 10.91
CA GLY A 179 7.04 -10.22 10.13
C GLY A 179 7.14 -9.68 8.71
N GLN A 180 7.91 -10.40 7.91
CA GLN A 180 8.21 -10.05 6.53
C GLN A 180 7.05 -10.41 5.58
N TYR A 181 6.67 -9.43 4.77
CA TYR A 181 5.76 -9.57 3.65
C TYR A 181 6.51 -9.41 2.33
N LYS A 182 6.11 -10.19 1.34
CA LYS A 182 6.49 -9.99 -0.05
C LYS A 182 5.22 -10.09 -0.88
N ASP A 183 4.90 -9.03 -1.62
CA ASP A 183 3.76 -9.00 -2.53
C ASP A 183 2.45 -9.48 -1.86
N SER A 184 2.18 -8.93 -0.66
CA SER A 184 1.00 -9.21 0.17
C SER A 184 0.89 -10.60 0.82
N ILE A 185 1.88 -11.48 0.66
CA ILE A 185 1.97 -12.78 1.34
C ILE A 185 3.09 -12.80 2.37
N LYS A 186 2.95 -13.60 3.44
CA LYS A 186 4.02 -13.81 4.44
C LYS A 186 5.15 -14.61 3.79
N ASP A 187 6.33 -14.01 3.70
CA ASP A 187 7.52 -14.60 3.08
C ASP A 187 8.76 -14.05 3.78
N GLY A 188 9.55 -14.94 4.37
CA GLY A 188 10.66 -14.60 5.25
C GLY A 188 10.31 -14.85 6.71
N VAL A 189 10.92 -14.11 7.62
CA VAL A 189 10.83 -14.38 9.07
C VAL A 189 9.69 -13.63 9.75
N GLY A 190 9.09 -14.23 10.77
CA GLY A 190 8.05 -13.57 11.56
C GLY A 190 7.60 -14.33 12.80
N ALA A 191 6.75 -13.66 13.56
CA ALA A 191 6.03 -14.19 14.71
C ALA A 191 4.52 -14.15 14.44
N TYR A 192 3.81 -15.20 14.85
CA TYR A 192 2.37 -15.34 14.70
C TYR A 192 1.78 -15.78 16.04
N LEU A 193 0.85 -14.97 16.57
CA LEU A 193 -0.05 -15.32 17.66
C LEU A 193 -1.36 -15.83 17.05
N PHE A 194 -1.74 -17.05 17.38
CA PHE A 194 -2.99 -17.67 16.94
C PHE A 194 -4.17 -17.24 17.82
N ASP A 195 -5.39 -17.46 17.33
CA ASP A 195 -6.64 -17.12 18.05
C ASP A 195 -6.85 -17.98 19.30
N ASP A 196 -6.31 -19.21 19.31
CA ASP A 196 -6.20 -20.09 20.47
C ASP A 196 -5.04 -19.72 21.42
N SER A 197 -4.38 -18.59 21.18
CA SER A 197 -3.19 -18.11 21.90
C SER A 197 -1.91 -18.93 21.69
N ASP A 198 -1.91 -19.94 20.82
CA ASP A 198 -0.67 -20.58 20.40
C ASP A 198 0.25 -19.57 19.71
N ILE A 199 1.55 -19.86 19.66
CA ILE A 199 2.52 -18.97 19.07
C ILE A 199 3.47 -19.72 18.18
N TYR A 200 3.77 -19.13 17.04
CA TYR A 200 4.85 -19.54 16.18
C TYR A 200 5.83 -18.39 15.95
N VAL A 201 7.11 -18.67 16.07
CA VAL A 201 8.19 -17.75 15.72
C VAL A 201 9.14 -18.51 14.79
N GLY A 202 9.31 -18.04 13.55
CA GLY A 202 10.13 -18.75 12.57
C GLY A 202 10.00 -18.25 11.15
N GLU A 203 10.34 -19.11 10.20
CA GLU A 203 10.31 -18.80 8.77
C GLU A 203 8.93 -19.09 8.13
N PHE A 204 8.57 -18.25 7.17
CA PHE A 204 7.38 -18.35 6.36
C PHE A 204 7.77 -18.37 4.88
N LYS A 205 7.03 -19.18 4.11
CA LYS A 205 7.07 -19.15 2.66
C LYS A 205 5.66 -19.32 2.13
N GLU A 206 5.21 -18.36 1.32
CA GLU A 206 3.88 -18.38 0.71
C GLU A 206 2.76 -18.62 1.75
N ASP A 207 2.79 -17.82 2.83
CA ASP A 207 1.88 -17.90 3.98
C ASP A 207 1.98 -19.15 4.87
N LYS A 208 2.92 -20.06 4.58
CA LYS A 208 3.10 -21.31 5.33
C LYS A 208 4.35 -21.29 6.17
N ARG A 209 4.27 -21.84 7.38
CA ARG A 209 5.43 -22.07 8.25
C ARG A 209 6.37 -23.08 7.60
N THR A 210 7.65 -22.74 7.54
CA THR A 210 8.70 -23.55 6.92
C THR A 210 10.02 -23.33 7.66
N GLY A 211 11.09 -24.05 7.28
CA GLY A 211 12.43 -23.83 7.80
C GLY A 211 12.51 -23.98 9.33
N LYS A 212 13.39 -23.21 9.97
CA LYS A 212 13.54 -23.26 11.44
C LYS A 212 12.45 -22.44 12.13
N GLY A 213 11.90 -22.99 13.21
CA GLY A 213 10.93 -22.28 14.02
C GLY A 213 10.76 -22.84 15.43
N ILE A 214 10.04 -22.07 16.23
CA ILE A 214 9.61 -22.39 17.59
C ILE A 214 8.09 -22.28 17.61
N TYR A 215 7.43 -23.35 18.04
CA TYR A 215 5.99 -23.36 18.29
C TYR A 215 5.74 -23.56 19.78
N VAL A 216 4.91 -22.71 20.38
CA VAL A 216 4.52 -22.78 21.79
C VAL A 216 3.02 -22.98 21.85
N TRP A 217 2.58 -24.07 22.48
CA TRP A 217 1.17 -24.33 22.73
C TRP A 217 0.72 -23.60 23.99
N SER A 218 -0.26 -22.69 23.88
CA SER A 218 -0.81 -21.99 25.03
C SER A 218 -1.85 -22.86 25.72
N LYS A 219 -1.57 -23.25 26.98
CA LYS A 219 -2.54 -23.98 27.82
C LYS A 219 -2.93 -23.23 29.09
N SER A 220 -2.53 -21.96 29.24
CA SER A 220 -2.79 -21.19 30.46
C SER A 220 -3.02 -19.71 30.17
N GLU A 221 -4.10 -19.13 30.70
CA GLU A 221 -4.47 -17.71 30.56
C GLU A 221 -3.36 -16.73 30.98
N ALA A 222 -2.54 -17.10 31.97
CA ALA A 222 -1.43 -16.25 32.42
C ALA A 222 -0.39 -16.01 31.32
N PHE A 223 -0.20 -16.98 30.41
CA PHE A 223 0.72 -16.83 29.27
C PHE A 223 0.11 -15.95 28.17
N THR A 224 -1.18 -16.13 27.88
CA THR A 224 -1.89 -15.36 26.86
C THR A 224 -1.74 -13.85 27.07
N SER A 225 -1.95 -13.36 28.30
CA SER A 225 -1.89 -11.91 28.56
C SER A 225 -0.50 -11.27 28.31
N GLU A 226 0.57 -12.03 28.54
CA GLU A 226 1.94 -11.57 28.32
C GLU A 226 2.25 -11.51 26.81
N PHE A 227 1.76 -12.49 26.05
CA PHE A 227 1.92 -12.53 24.61
C PHE A 227 1.05 -11.50 23.88
N ASP A 228 -0.19 -11.28 24.30
CA ASP A 228 -1.03 -10.21 23.73
C ASP A 228 -0.32 -8.85 23.78
N THR A 229 0.40 -8.61 24.88
CA THR A 229 1.21 -7.39 25.05
C THR A 229 2.39 -7.37 24.08
N LEU A 230 3.05 -8.51 23.85
CA LEU A 230 4.16 -8.62 22.90
C LEU A 230 3.75 -8.36 21.46
N PHE A 231 2.54 -8.75 21.09
CA PHE A 231 2.04 -8.54 19.74
C PHE A 231 1.36 -7.17 19.56
N ASN A 232 1.30 -6.32 20.59
CA ASN A 232 0.79 -4.95 20.52
C ASN A 232 1.91 -3.91 20.49
N VAL A 233 2.78 -4.02 19.49
CA VAL A 233 3.95 -3.14 19.31
C VAL A 233 3.74 -2.07 18.24
N THR A 234 4.39 -0.92 18.45
CA THR A 234 4.54 0.10 17.40
C THR A 234 5.72 -0.26 16.52
N LEU A 235 5.55 -0.24 15.20
CA LEU A 235 6.60 -0.53 14.23
C LEU A 235 7.44 0.73 13.93
N ASP A 236 8.15 1.25 14.92
CA ASP A 236 9.13 2.31 14.70
C ASP A 236 10.42 1.78 14.07
N GLU A 237 11.28 2.67 13.57
CA GLU A 237 12.53 2.32 12.89
C GLU A 237 13.47 1.46 13.76
N SER A 238 13.51 1.71 15.08
CA SER A 238 14.34 0.97 16.03
C SER A 238 13.84 -0.46 16.21
N PHE A 239 12.52 -0.62 16.38
CA PHE A 239 11.87 -1.92 16.45
C PHE A 239 12.10 -2.71 15.17
N VAL A 240 11.84 -2.11 14.00
CA VAL A 240 12.01 -2.78 12.70
C VAL A 240 13.45 -3.20 12.48
N SER A 241 14.42 -2.32 12.74
CA SER A 241 15.85 -2.61 12.59
C SER A 241 16.30 -3.76 13.50
N SER A 242 15.91 -3.72 14.77
CA SER A 242 16.27 -4.78 15.73
C SER A 242 15.53 -6.11 15.46
N PHE A 243 14.30 -6.06 14.96
CA PHE A 243 13.55 -7.24 14.52
C PHE A 243 14.24 -7.93 13.33
N ILE A 244 14.61 -7.16 12.30
CA ILE A 244 15.34 -7.68 11.14
C ILE A 244 16.68 -8.27 11.57
N SER A 245 17.48 -7.51 12.35
CA SER A 245 18.79 -7.96 12.82
C SER A 245 18.72 -9.28 13.58
N TYR A 246 17.73 -9.43 14.46
CA TYR A 246 17.54 -10.66 15.22
C TYR A 246 17.29 -11.85 14.31
N PHE A 247 16.40 -11.72 13.34
CA PHE A 247 16.02 -12.85 12.50
C PHE A 247 16.99 -13.16 11.36
N GLU A 248 17.62 -12.15 10.76
CA GLU A 248 18.59 -12.33 9.67
C GLU A 248 20.00 -12.67 10.18
N GLY A 249 20.33 -12.29 11.41
CA GLY A 249 21.63 -12.52 12.03
C GLY A 249 21.65 -13.69 13.02
N ASP A 250 20.77 -13.67 14.02
CA ASP A 250 20.93 -14.53 15.20
C ASP A 250 19.97 -15.72 15.22
N PHE A 251 18.70 -15.53 14.84
CA PHE A 251 17.67 -16.56 15.01
C PHE A 251 18.10 -17.91 14.43
N LYS A 252 18.57 -17.95 13.17
CA LYS A 252 19.07 -19.18 12.53
C LYS A 252 20.36 -19.71 13.16
N ASN A 253 21.29 -18.83 13.53
CA ASN A 253 22.59 -19.21 14.09
C ASN A 253 22.47 -19.76 15.52
N HIS A 254 21.36 -19.46 16.19
CA HIS A 254 21.04 -19.95 17.51
C HIS A 254 20.33 -21.31 17.52
N PHE A 255 19.91 -21.84 16.36
CA PHE A 255 19.53 -23.25 16.23
C PHE A 255 20.77 -24.11 16.05
N LYS A 256 21.13 -24.88 17.07
CA LYS A 256 22.20 -25.88 16.99
C LYS A 256 21.72 -27.18 17.62
N ASP A 257 21.92 -28.29 16.93
CA ASP A 257 21.62 -29.65 17.43
C ASP A 257 20.16 -29.79 17.94
N ALA A 258 19.20 -29.18 17.24
CA ALA A 258 17.78 -29.12 17.62
C ALA A 258 17.47 -28.38 18.94
N GLU A 259 18.41 -27.57 19.42
CA GLU A 259 18.22 -26.64 20.54
C GLU A 259 18.29 -25.19 20.05
N TYR A 260 17.60 -24.30 20.77
CA TYR A 260 17.71 -22.86 20.60
C TYR A 260 18.53 -22.28 21.74
N THR A 261 19.69 -21.71 21.45
CA THR A 261 20.57 -21.06 22.44
C THR A 261 20.25 -19.57 22.52
N GLU A 262 20.42 -18.93 23.67
CA GLU A 262 20.01 -17.52 23.88
C GLU A 262 20.83 -16.53 23.01
N PRO A 263 20.20 -15.77 22.10
CA PRO A 263 20.86 -14.65 21.46
C PRO A 263 20.98 -13.44 22.39
N VAL A 264 22.02 -12.63 22.18
CA VAL A 264 22.16 -11.36 22.91
C VAL A 264 21.33 -10.30 22.17
N THR A 265 20.15 -9.98 22.68
CA THR A 265 19.25 -8.98 22.09
C THR A 265 18.79 -7.95 23.11
N GLU A 266 18.69 -6.69 22.69
CA GLU A 266 18.09 -5.61 23.49
C GLU A 266 16.63 -5.34 23.09
N ASN A 267 16.11 -6.04 22.08
CA ASN A 267 14.74 -5.82 21.63
C ASN A 267 13.75 -6.39 22.69
N PRO A 268 12.83 -5.56 23.23
CA PRO A 268 11.90 -5.97 24.28
C PRO A 268 10.99 -7.14 23.93
N PHE A 269 10.65 -7.31 22.64
CA PHE A 269 9.86 -8.44 22.16
C PHE A 269 10.61 -9.74 22.40
N PHE A 270 11.87 -9.83 21.98
CA PHE A 270 12.65 -11.05 22.12
C PHE A 270 13.06 -11.34 23.56
N LEU A 271 13.39 -10.31 24.35
CA LEU A 271 13.66 -10.49 25.79
C LEU A 271 12.47 -11.12 26.53
N SER A 272 11.27 -10.63 26.25
CA SER A 272 10.06 -11.20 26.85
C SER A 272 9.76 -12.59 26.31
N PHE A 273 9.93 -12.81 25.00
CA PHE A 273 9.77 -14.13 24.38
C PHE A 273 10.70 -15.16 25.04
N GLU A 274 11.98 -14.84 25.23
CA GLU A 274 12.96 -15.68 25.90
C GLU A 274 12.60 -15.97 27.36
N ASN A 275 12.13 -14.97 28.10
CA ASN A 275 11.66 -15.16 29.47
C ASN A 275 10.49 -16.14 29.54
N VAL A 276 9.63 -16.18 28.52
CA VAL A 276 8.57 -17.19 28.44
C VAL A 276 9.15 -18.57 28.16
N LEU A 277 10.08 -18.71 27.21
CA LEU A 277 10.69 -20.00 26.86
C LEU A 277 11.38 -20.69 28.06
N LYS A 278 11.91 -19.91 29.01
CA LYS A 278 12.58 -20.44 30.23
C LYS A 278 11.63 -21.03 31.27
N ARG A 279 10.30 -20.87 31.13
CA ARG A 279 9.35 -21.31 32.16
C ARG A 279 9.22 -22.83 32.20
N SER A 280 8.91 -23.38 33.38
CA SER A 280 8.82 -24.83 33.59
C SER A 280 7.54 -25.46 33.02
N GLN A 281 6.49 -24.67 32.78
CA GLN A 281 5.15 -25.12 32.40
C GLN A 281 4.71 -24.63 31.01
N ILE A 282 5.55 -24.86 30.00
CA ILE A 282 5.19 -24.61 28.60
C ILE A 282 5.35 -25.91 27.80
N GLU A 283 4.44 -26.12 26.86
CA GLU A 283 4.58 -27.15 25.83
C GLU A 283 5.06 -26.47 24.56
N MET A 284 6.13 -26.99 23.97
CA MET A 284 6.77 -26.33 22.85
C MET A 284 7.53 -27.30 21.96
N TYR A 285 7.77 -26.87 20.72
CA TYR A 285 8.59 -27.53 19.74
C TYR A 285 9.57 -26.53 19.14
N ILE A 286 10.82 -26.95 18.99
CA ILE A 286 11.91 -26.20 18.35
C ILE A 286 12.45 -27.10 17.25
N GLY A 287 12.41 -26.68 15.98
CA GLY A 287 12.91 -27.54 14.91
C GLY A 287 12.51 -27.09 13.52
N ASP A 288 12.50 -28.05 12.60
CA ASP A 288 12.15 -27.83 11.21
C ASP A 288 10.63 -27.88 10.98
N PHE A 289 10.18 -26.99 10.08
CA PHE A 289 8.81 -26.94 9.60
C PHE A 289 8.81 -27.08 8.08
N TYR A 290 7.76 -27.71 7.56
CA TYR A 290 7.44 -27.72 6.14
C TYR A 290 5.93 -27.73 5.98
N GLU A 291 5.39 -26.79 5.18
CA GLU A 291 3.96 -26.75 4.88
C GLU A 291 3.08 -26.77 6.17
N ASN A 292 3.49 -26.00 7.18
CA ASN A 292 2.85 -25.93 8.51
C ASN A 292 2.97 -27.15 9.42
N GLN A 293 3.70 -28.20 9.00
CA GLN A 293 3.92 -29.41 9.79
C GLN A 293 5.29 -29.41 10.44
N LEU A 294 5.37 -30.01 11.64
CA LEU A 294 6.65 -30.35 12.25
C LEU A 294 7.32 -31.43 11.40
N THR A 295 8.58 -31.23 11.05
CA THR A 295 9.36 -32.15 10.21
C THR A 295 10.83 -32.13 10.61
N GLY A 296 11.67 -32.92 9.94
CA GLY A 296 13.12 -32.89 10.11
C GLY A 296 13.56 -33.11 11.56
N GLU A 297 14.67 -32.48 11.95
CA GLU A 297 15.19 -32.59 13.31
C GLU A 297 14.57 -31.53 14.21
N GLY A 298 14.15 -31.94 15.40
CA GLY A 298 13.60 -31.01 16.38
C GLY A 298 13.59 -31.56 17.81
N THR A 299 13.27 -30.66 18.73
CA THR A 299 13.09 -30.95 20.14
C THR A 299 11.67 -30.58 20.55
N TYR A 300 10.92 -31.56 21.06
CA TYR A 300 9.60 -31.37 21.65
C TYR A 300 9.70 -31.46 23.17
N ARG A 301 9.12 -30.48 23.86
CA ARG A 301 9.02 -30.43 25.31
C ARG A 301 7.55 -30.43 25.71
N TRP A 302 7.15 -31.45 26.48
CA TRP A 302 5.80 -31.57 27.02
C TRP A 302 5.63 -30.76 28.30
N LEU A 303 4.37 -30.45 28.65
CA LEU A 303 4.03 -29.83 29.94
C LEU A 303 4.54 -30.60 31.16
N SER A 304 4.71 -31.92 31.04
CA SER A 304 5.27 -32.75 32.10
C SER A 304 6.75 -32.50 32.37
N GLY A 305 7.41 -31.70 31.53
CA GLY A 305 8.86 -31.53 31.53
C GLY A 305 9.61 -32.65 30.79
N ARG A 306 8.90 -33.66 30.25
CA ARG A 306 9.50 -34.62 29.32
C ARG A 306 10.03 -33.86 28.11
N VAL A 307 11.16 -34.31 27.58
CA VAL A 307 11.78 -33.79 26.35
C VAL A 307 12.07 -34.97 25.42
N TYR A 308 11.88 -34.75 24.13
CA TYR A 308 12.31 -35.65 23.06
C TYR A 308 13.04 -34.81 22.01
N SER A 309 14.21 -35.27 21.61
CA SER A 309 14.98 -34.68 20.51
C SER A 309 15.23 -35.77 19.47
N GLY A 310 14.86 -35.50 18.23
CA GLY A 310 15.00 -36.45 17.12
C GLY A 310 14.17 -36.06 15.92
N THR A 311 13.87 -37.03 15.06
CA THR A 311 13.23 -36.80 13.76
C THR A 311 11.71 -36.75 13.85
N PHE A 312 11.13 -35.78 13.14
CA PHE A 312 9.68 -35.61 12.96
C PHE A 312 9.31 -35.75 11.49
N LYS A 313 8.15 -36.34 11.23
CA LYS A 313 7.57 -36.40 9.89
C LYS A 313 6.06 -36.20 9.98
N ASP A 314 5.52 -35.27 9.20
CA ASP A 314 4.09 -34.99 9.14
C ASP A 314 3.46 -34.77 10.54
N GLY A 315 4.18 -34.08 11.42
CA GLY A 315 3.72 -33.77 12.78
C GLY A 315 3.90 -34.88 13.82
N VAL A 316 4.44 -36.06 13.45
CA VAL A 316 4.65 -37.18 14.38
C VAL A 316 6.13 -37.49 14.60
N ILE A 317 6.42 -37.97 15.81
CA ILE A 317 7.73 -38.52 16.17
C ILE A 317 7.99 -39.76 15.32
N VAL A 318 9.16 -39.81 14.69
CA VAL A 318 9.67 -41.00 14.02
C VAL A 318 10.61 -41.69 15.01
N GLU A 319 10.20 -42.83 15.56
CA GLU A 319 11.11 -43.70 16.30
C GLU A 319 11.95 -44.48 15.27
N GLU A 320 13.29 -44.40 15.39
CA GLU A 320 14.22 -45.25 14.66
C GLU A 320 14.15 -46.71 15.12
#